data_AF-A0A2W0BCU9-F1
#
_entry.id   AF-A0A2W0BCU9-F1
#
_cell.length_a   1.000
_cell.length_b   1.000
_cell.length_c   1.000
_cell.angle_alpha   90.00
_cell.angle_beta   90.00
_cell.angle_gamma   90.00
#
_symmetry.space_group_name_H-M   'P 1'
#
loop_
_entity.id
_entity.type
_entity.pdbx_description
1 polymer ?
#
loop_
_entity_poly.entity_id
_entity_poly.type
_entity_poly.pdbx_seq_one_letter_code
_entity_poly.pdbx_strand_id
1 'polypeptide(L)'
;MHGTLDIRKNASGAGADIYQVRYEDLAGNSFAGSMNNEDLRELLYHKLALPLTDAELEMDFDRLVREGHLRFDEIQVKASELAGAGLRYLEPEA
;
A
#
# COMPACT_ATOMS: atom_id res chain seq x y z
N MET A 1 11.46 4.55 7.78
CA MET A 1 10.32 4.99 8.60
C MET A 1 9.57 3.74 8.99
N HIS A 2 9.11 3.65 10.24
CA HIS A 2 8.26 2.54 10.68
C HIS A 2 6.82 3.02 10.71
N GLY A 3 5.89 2.18 10.26
CA GLY A 3 4.51 2.60 10.11
C GLY A 3 3.59 1.48 9.64
N THR A 4 2.34 1.86 9.39
CA THR A 4 1.31 0.96 8.87
C THR A 4 1.05 1.27 7.41
N LEU A 5 1.04 0.23 6.56
CA LEU A 5 0.54 0.29 5.19
C LEU A 5 -0.86 -0.32 5.16
N ASP A 6 -1.86 0.49 4.80
CA ASP A 6 -3.26 0.11 4.64
C ASP A 6 -3.65 0.23 3.17
N ILE A 7 -4.22 -0.85 2.62
CA ILE A 7 -4.61 -0.97 1.22
C ILE A 7 -6.08 -1.38 1.18
N ARG A 8 -6.92 -0.55 0.55
CA ARG A 8 -8.36 -0.79 0.44
C ARG A 8 -8.76 -0.81 -1.02
N LYS A 9 -9.48 -1.85 -1.40
CA LYS A 9 -10.19 -1.91 -2.67
C LYS A 9 -11.34 -0.89 -2.64
N ASN A 10 -11.31 0.05 -3.56
CA ASN A 10 -12.40 1.00 -3.73
C ASN A 10 -13.52 0.29 -4.51
N ALA A 11 -14.67 0.08 -3.87
CA ALA A 11 -15.83 -0.55 -4.49
C ALA A 11 -16.52 0.42 -5.46
N SER A 12 -15.91 0.64 -6.62
CA SER A 12 -16.50 1.43 -7.72
C SER A 12 -16.83 0.49 -8.87
N GLY A 13 -18.12 0.35 -9.19
CA GLY A 13 -18.69 -0.75 -10.00
C GLY A 13 -18.18 -0.91 -11.44
N ALA A 14 -18.53 -2.07 -12.02
CA ALA A 14 -18.40 -2.48 -13.43
C ALA A 14 -17.10 -2.12 -14.19
N GLY A 15 -16.01 -1.82 -13.49
CA GLY A 15 -14.72 -1.40 -14.05
C GLY A 15 -13.53 -2.14 -13.44
N ALA A 16 -12.32 -1.68 -13.77
CA ALA A 16 -11.08 -2.22 -13.21
C ALA A 16 -10.98 -1.95 -11.70
N ASP A 17 -10.42 -2.91 -10.96
CA ASP A 17 -10.20 -2.77 -9.52
C ASP A 17 -9.21 -1.64 -9.24
N ILE A 18 -9.66 -0.65 -8.46
CA ILE A 18 -8.84 0.45 -7.97
C ILE A 18 -8.61 0.28 -6.48
N TYR A 19 -7.37 0.44 -6.06
CA TYR A 19 -6.92 0.32 -4.67
C TYR A 19 -6.47 1.69 -4.16
N GLN A 20 -7.01 2.11 -3.02
CA GLN A 20 -6.44 3.17 -2.21
C GLN A 20 -5.34 2.59 -1.34
N VAL A 21 -4.15 3.17 -1.43
CA VAL A 21 -2.99 2.82 -0.63
C VAL A 21 -2.65 3.99 0.26
N ARG A 22 -2.52 3.75 1.56
CA ARG A 22 -2.07 4.73 2.55
C ARG A 22 -0.99 4.12 3.42
N TYR A 23 0.12 4.81 3.54
CA TYR A 23 1.13 4.53 4.55
C TYR A 23 1.12 5.66 5.58
N GLU A 24 1.22 5.31 6.86
CA GLU A 24 1.32 6.27 7.96
C GLU A 24 2.45 5.85 8.89
N ASP A 25 3.43 6.72 9.11
CA ASP A 25 4.51 6.46 10.04
C ASP A 25 4.14 6.81 11.49
N LEU A 26 4.95 6.32 12.43
CA LEU A 26 4.78 6.58 13.86
C LEU A 26 4.93 8.06 14.25
N ALA A 27 5.46 8.90 13.36
CA ALA A 27 5.58 10.34 13.57
C ALA A 27 4.35 11.12 13.05
N GLY A 28 3.35 10.42 12.49
CA GLY A 28 2.13 11.01 11.94
C GLY A 28 2.26 11.49 10.49
N ASN A 29 3.39 11.22 9.84
CA ASN A 29 3.55 11.51 8.41
C ASN A 29 2.80 10.47 7.61
N SER A 30 2.05 10.89 6.60
CA SER A 30 1.31 9.96 5.76
C SER A 30 1.63 10.12 4.28
N PHE A 31 1.53 9.01 3.56
CA PHE A 31 1.67 8.93 2.11
C PHE A 31 0.45 8.22 1.57
N ALA A 32 -0.19 8.76 0.53
CA ALA A 32 -1.38 8.14 -0.05
C ALA A 32 -1.38 8.19 -1.57
N GLY A 33 -2.05 7.21 -2.17
CA GLY A 33 -2.22 7.11 -3.61
C GLY A 33 -3.38 6.20 -3.98
N SER A 34 -3.78 6.30 -5.25
CA SER A 34 -4.76 5.41 -5.86
C SER A 34 -4.08 4.70 -7.03
N MET A 35 -4.24 3.39 -7.12
CA MET A 35 -3.56 2.59 -8.14
C MET A 35 -4.41 1.41 -8.57
N ASN A 36 -4.19 0.90 -9.78
CA ASN A 36 -4.88 -0.28 -10.29
C ASN A 36 -4.22 -1.57 -9.74
N ASN A 37 -4.72 -2.73 -10.15
CA ASN A 37 -4.18 -4.03 -9.73
C ASN A 37 -2.70 -4.23 -10.13
N GLU A 38 -2.32 -3.86 -11.35
CA GLU A 38 -0.96 -4.02 -11.87
C GLU A 38 0.03 -3.14 -11.12
N ASP A 39 -0.28 -1.85 -10.97
CA ASP A 39 0.50 -0.89 -10.21
C ASP A 39 0.65 -1.32 -8.73
N LEU A 40 -0.40 -1.92 -8.15
CA LEU A 40 -0.37 -2.44 -6.79
C LEU A 40 0.55 -3.66 -6.66
N ARG A 41 0.53 -4.58 -7.64
CA ARG A 41 1.49 -5.69 -7.66
C ARG A 41 2.91 -5.16 -7.80
N GLU A 42 3.14 -4.23 -8.72
CA GLU A 42 4.46 -3.61 -8.87
C GLU A 42 4.92 -2.93 -7.57
N LEU A 43 4.02 -2.23 -6.87
CA LEU A 43 4.29 -1.64 -5.57
C LEU A 43 4.79 -2.67 -4.56
N LEU A 44 4.01 -3.71 -4.33
CA LEU A 44 4.23 -4.68 -3.25
C LEU A 44 5.44 -5.58 -3.50
N TYR A 45 5.68 -5.96 -4.76
CA TYR A 45 6.74 -6.93 -5.10
C TYR A 45 8.06 -6.27 -5.48
N HIS A 46 8.05 -5.00 -5.94
CA HIS A 46 9.24 -4.39 -6.54
C HIS A 46 9.61 -3.01 -6.00
N LYS A 47 8.64 -2.20 -5.54
CA LYS A 47 8.93 -0.84 -5.07
C LYS A 47 9.10 -0.74 -3.57
N LEU A 48 8.39 -1.57 -2.81
CA LEU A 48 8.51 -1.65 -1.36
C LEU A 48 9.41 -2.82 -0.96
N ALA A 49 10.40 -2.56 -0.13
CA ALA A 49 11.23 -3.59 0.47
C ALA A 49 10.51 -4.24 1.66
N LEU A 50 9.38 -4.90 1.41
CA LEU A 50 8.60 -5.57 2.45
C LEU A 50 9.37 -6.78 3.01
N PRO A 51 9.34 -7.03 4.33
CA PRO A 51 10.02 -8.15 4.96
C PRO A 51 9.21 -9.45 4.81
N LEU A 52 8.66 -9.71 3.63
CA LEU A 52 7.81 -10.85 3.31
C LEU A 52 8.41 -11.64 2.15
N THR A 53 8.19 -12.94 2.16
CA THR A 53 8.50 -13.79 1.01
C THR A 53 7.45 -13.60 -0.10
N ASP A 54 7.82 -13.91 -1.34
CA ASP A 54 6.89 -13.83 -2.49
C ASP A 54 5.61 -14.66 -2.26
N ALA A 55 5.72 -15.79 -1.56
CA ALA A 55 4.58 -16.64 -1.24
C ALA A 55 3.62 -16.00 -0.23
N GLU A 56 4.15 -15.33 0.79
CA GLU A 56 3.33 -14.59 1.77
C GLU A 56 2.65 -13.39 1.09
N LEU A 57 3.37 -12.68 0.22
CA LEU A 57 2.81 -11.59 -0.57
C LEU A 57 1.68 -12.06 -1.49
N GLU A 58 1.82 -13.21 -2.15
CA GLU A 58 0.76 -13.76 -3.00
C GLU A 58 -0.49 -14.13 -2.17
N MET A 59 -0.30 -14.75 -1.00
CA MET A 59 -1.41 -15.06 -0.09
C MET A 59 -2.13 -13.80 0.40
N ASP A 60 -1.37 -12.76 0.74
CA ASP A 60 -1.92 -11.47 1.16
C ASP A 60 -2.64 -10.73 0.03
N PHE A 61 -2.12 -10.84 -1.19
CA PHE A 61 -2.76 -10.28 -2.38
C PHE A 61 -4.07 -10.99 -2.72
N ASP A 62 -4.08 -12.32 -2.65
CA ASP A 62 -5.31 -13.12 -2.80
C ASP A 62 -6.35 -12.74 -1.75
N ARG A 63 -5.91 -12.50 -0.50
CA ARG A 63 -6.77 -12.00 0.57
C ARG A 63 -7.31 -10.62 0.24
N LEU A 64 -6.49 -9.70 -0.23
CA LEU A 64 -6.94 -8.36 -0.65
C LEU A 64 -8.01 -8.41 -1.74
N VAL A 65 -7.85 -9.29 -2.74
CA VAL A 65 -8.82 -9.44 -3.83
C VAL A 65 -10.16 -9.95 -3.32
N ARG A 66 -10.15 -10.86 -2.33
CA ARG A 66 -11.35 -11.48 -1.74
C ARG A 66 -12.04 -10.61 -0.69
N GLU A 67 -11.27 -10.03 0.22
CA GLU A 67 -11.75 -9.29 1.40
C GLU A 67 -11.86 -7.78 1.12
N GLY A 68 -11.16 -7.28 0.09
CA GLY A 68 -11.16 -5.87 -0.27
C GLY A 68 -10.30 -4.98 0.62
N HIS A 69 -9.57 -5.55 1.58
CA HIS A 69 -8.68 -4.83 2.49
C HIS A 69 -7.44 -5.68 2.81
N LEU A 70 -6.31 -5.01 2.94
CA LEU A 70 -5.04 -5.58 3.38
C LEU A 70 -4.30 -4.54 4.21
N ARG A 71 -3.67 -4.98 5.30
CA ARG A 71 -2.96 -4.12 6.22
C ARG A 71 -1.67 -4.78 6.67
N PHE A 72 -0.58 -4.03 6.59
CA PHE A 72 0.72 -4.41 7.12
C PHE A 72 1.07 -3.45 8.25
N ASP A 73 1.12 -3.97 9.46
CA ASP A 73 1.49 -3.21 10.65
C ASP A 73 3.01 -3.23 10.87
N GLU A 74 3.54 -2.10 11.37
CA GLU A 74 4.92 -1.95 11.82
C GLU A 74 5.99 -2.28 10.76
N ILE A 75 5.71 -2.02 9.48
CA ILE A 75 6.67 -2.21 8.40
C ILE A 75 7.67 -1.08 8.32
N GLN A 76 8.89 -1.40 7.87
CA GLN A 76 9.94 -0.42 7.63
C GLN A 76 10.02 -0.08 6.13
N VAL A 77 9.74 1.17 5.78
CA VAL A 77 9.85 1.68 4.39
C VAL A 77 10.56 3.03 4.34
N LYS A 78 11.20 3.36 3.23
CA LYS A 78 11.83 4.67 3.01
C LYS A 78 10.85 5.62 2.33
N ALA A 79 10.93 6.91 2.66
CA ALA A 79 10.12 7.94 2.02
C ALA A 79 10.34 7.98 0.49
N SER A 80 11.57 7.70 0.03
CA SER A 80 11.90 7.61 -1.38
C SER A 80 11.23 6.43 -2.09
N GLU A 81 11.00 5.31 -1.40
CA GLU A 81 10.32 4.14 -1.95
C GLU A 81 8.83 4.46 -2.14
N LEU A 82 8.20 5.09 -1.14
CA LEU A 82 6.81 5.56 -1.22
C LEU A 82 6.61 6.60 -2.33
N ALA A 83 7.52 7.58 -2.43
CA ALA A 83 7.46 8.59 -3.48
C ALA A 83 7.73 8.01 -4.88
N GLY A 84 8.70 7.09 -5.01
CA GLY A 84 8.97 6.37 -6.26
C GLY A 84 7.84 5.44 -6.69
N ALA A 85 7.05 4.98 -5.72
CA ALA A 85 5.80 4.27 -5.91
C ALA A 85 4.62 5.14 -6.35
N GLY A 86 4.81 6.46 -6.46
CA GLY A 86 3.75 7.39 -6.83
C GLY A 86 2.81 7.75 -5.67
N LEU A 87 3.14 7.36 -4.44
CA LEU A 87 2.40 7.82 -3.26
C LEU A 87 2.79 9.27 -2.96
N ARG A 88 1.78 10.10 -2.73
CA ARG A 88 1.96 11.51 -2.41
C ARG A 88 2.05 11.67 -0.91
N TYR A 89 3.06 12.41 -0.46
CA TYR A 89 3.14 12.86 0.91
C TYR A 89 1.92 13.73 1.25
N LEU A 90 1.32 13.46 2.40
CA LEU A 90 0.26 14.25 2.99
C LEU A 90 0.82 14.88 4.27
N GLU A 91 0.73 16.21 4.35
CA GLU A 91 1.14 16.94 5.56
C GLU A 91 0.29 16.49 6.76
N PRO A 92 0.89 16.29 7.94
CA PRO A 92 0.12 16.03 9.16
C PRO A 92 -0.85 17.19 9.41
N GLU A 93 -2.13 16.90 9.65
CA GLU A 93 -3.06 17.95 10.11
C GLU A 93 -2.55 18.50 11.45
N ALA A 94 -2.28 19.81 11.49
CA ALA A 94 -1.69 20.54 12.62
C ALA A 94 -2.70 20.83 13.74
#